data_AF-A0A532TTT5-F1
#
_entry.id   AF-A0A532TTT5-F1
#
_cell.length_a   1.000
_cell.length_b   1.000
_cell.length_c   1.000
_cell.angle_alpha   90.00
_cell.angle_beta   90.00
_cell.angle_gamma   90.00
#
_symmetry.space_group_name_H-M   'P 1'
#
loop_
_entity.id
_entity.type
_entity.pdbx_description
1 polymer ?
#
loop_
_entity_poly.entity_id
_entity_poly.type
_entity_poly.pdbx_seq_one_letter_code
_entity_poly.pdbx_strand_id
1 'polypeptide(L)'
;MHKVTLIPGDGVGPEVIAAAKKCIEATGVKIKWEEIRAGAGVMEKSGTPLPEEVIESIRKNKVALKGPITTPVGTGFRSVSVAIRKALDLYA
;
A
#
# COMPACT_ATOMS: atom_id res chain seq x y z
N MET A 1 19.68 6.64 -4.02
CA MET A 1 18.77 6.30 -2.91
C MET A 1 17.35 6.43 -3.43
N HIS A 2 16.60 5.34 -3.46
CA HIS A 2 15.25 5.33 -4.03
C HIS A 2 14.23 5.64 -2.93
N LYS A 3 13.23 6.48 -3.21
CA LYS A 3 12.08 6.66 -2.32
C LYS A 3 10.95 5.79 -2.84
N VAL A 4 10.38 4.96 -1.97
CA VAL A 4 9.32 4.01 -2.34
C VAL A 4 8.22 4.09 -1.29
N THR A 5 6.98 4.23 -1.74
CA THR A 5 5.82 4.18 -0.86
C THR A 5 5.62 2.74 -0.39
N LEU A 6 5.51 2.54 0.91
CA LEU A 6 5.27 1.23 1.51
C LEU A 6 3.90 1.20 2.16
N ILE A 7 3.07 0.25 1.74
CA ILE A 7 1.75 0.03 2.34
C ILE A 7 1.76 -1.36 3.00
N PRO A 8 1.82 -1.46 4.35
CA PRO A 8 1.88 -2.75 5.02
C PRO A 8 0.69 -3.68 4.71
N GLY A 9 -0.49 -3.10 4.52
CA GLY A 9 -1.72 -3.83 4.25
C GLY A 9 -2.36 -4.43 5.51
N ASP A 10 -3.27 -5.37 5.31
CA ASP A 10 -4.09 -6.02 6.34
C ASP A 10 -3.76 -7.51 6.49
N GLY A 11 -4.26 -8.14 7.56
CA GLY A 11 -4.09 -9.58 7.81
C GLY A 11 -2.62 -9.95 7.92
N VAL A 12 -2.15 -10.88 7.08
CA VAL A 12 -0.74 -11.29 6.99
C VAL A 12 0.18 -10.22 6.38
N GLY A 13 -0.38 -9.11 5.88
CA GLY A 13 0.34 -8.08 5.13
C GLY A 13 1.57 -7.50 5.84
N PRO A 14 1.46 -7.01 7.09
CA PRO A 14 2.60 -6.47 7.81
C PRO A 14 3.76 -7.47 7.96
N GLU A 15 3.47 -8.75 8.19
CA GLU A 15 4.49 -9.79 8.37
C GLU A 15 5.23 -10.08 7.05
N VAL A 16 4.49 -10.27 5.94
CA VAL A 16 5.11 -10.54 4.64
C VAL A 16 5.87 -9.33 4.10
N ILE A 17 5.40 -8.10 4.38
CA ILE A 17 6.11 -6.87 4.02
C ILE A 17 7.38 -6.70 4.83
N ALA A 18 7.36 -7.01 6.12
CA ALA A 18 8.57 -6.99 6.95
C ALA A 18 9.62 -7.99 6.44
N ALA A 19 9.20 -9.19 6.02
CA ALA A 19 10.08 -10.17 5.39
C ALA A 19 10.65 -9.65 4.06
N ALA A 20 9.81 -9.08 3.19
CA ALA A 20 10.23 -8.51 1.91
C ALA A 20 11.26 -7.38 2.10
N LYS A 21 11.06 -6.48 3.08
CA LYS A 21 12.02 -5.43 3.43
C LYS A 21 13.39 -6.02 3.78
N LYS A 22 13.44 -7.06 4.61
CA LYS A 22 14.70 -7.74 5.00
C LYS A 22 15.41 -8.33 3.78
N CYS A 23 14.68 -8.99 2.89
CA CYS A 23 15.26 -9.55 1.66
C CYS A 23 15.82 -8.46 0.75
N ILE A 24 15.11 -7.34 0.59
CA ILE A 24 15.57 -6.20 -0.22
C ILE A 24 16.80 -5.55 0.42
N GLU A 25 16.81 -5.36 1.74
CA GLU A 25 17.95 -4.80 2.46
C GLU A 25 19.21 -5.66 2.30
N ALA A 26 19.07 -6.98 2.33
CA ALA A 26 20.17 -7.92 2.13
C ALA A 26 20.84 -7.81 0.75
N THR A 27 20.17 -7.21 -0.25
CA THR A 27 20.77 -6.95 -1.57
C THR A 27 21.75 -5.77 -1.57
N GLY A 28 21.77 -4.96 -0.52
CA GLY A 28 22.55 -3.72 -0.43
C GLY A 28 21.90 -2.50 -1.13
N VAL A 29 20.73 -2.66 -1.76
CA VAL A 29 20.00 -1.56 -2.39
C VAL A 29 19.45 -0.60 -1.31
N LYS A 30 19.82 0.68 -1.42
CA LYS A 30 19.38 1.72 -0.48
C LYS A 30 18.00 2.27 -0.85
N ILE A 31 16.97 1.84 -0.12
CA ILE A 31 15.59 2.33 -0.22
C ILE A 31 15.22 3.14 1.03
N LYS A 32 14.68 4.35 0.81
CA LYS A 32 13.99 5.14 1.83
C LYS A 32 12.50 4.84 1.73
N TRP A 33 11.99 4.09 2.70
CA TRP A 33 10.58 3.73 2.79
C TRP A 33 9.76 4.92 3.31
N GLU A 34 8.70 5.26 2.57
CA GLU A 34 7.64 6.17 3.02
C GLU A 34 6.44 5.30 3.40
N GLU A 35 6.33 4.97 4.68
CA GLU A 35 5.27 4.07 5.16
C GLU A 35 3.95 4.82 5.30
N ILE A 36 2.92 4.31 4.64
CA ILE A 36 1.56 4.87 4.66
C ILE A 36 0.53 3.75 4.82
N ARG A 37 -0.58 4.02 5.51
CA ARG A 37 -1.59 2.99 5.81
C ARG A 37 -2.79 3.08 4.87
N ALA A 38 -3.23 1.93 4.39
CA ALA A 38 -4.45 1.72 3.62
C ALA A 38 -5.08 0.38 4.04
N GLY A 39 -6.39 0.23 3.88
CA GLY A 39 -7.13 -0.99 4.20
C GLY A 39 -8.10 -0.85 5.38
N ALA A 40 -8.48 -1.99 5.95
CA ALA A 40 -9.49 -2.07 7.00
C ALA A 40 -9.06 -1.29 8.26
N GLY A 41 -7.77 -1.36 8.62
CA GLY A 41 -7.25 -0.71 9.83
C GLY A 41 -7.25 0.83 9.82
N VAL A 42 -7.48 1.46 8.66
CA VAL A 42 -7.63 2.93 8.56
C VAL A 42 -9.10 3.36 8.45
N MET A 43 -10.01 2.46 8.06
CA MET A 43 -11.44 2.76 7.87
C MET A 43 -12.06 3.48 9.08
N GLU A 44 -11.78 2.99 10.30
CA GLU A 44 -12.32 3.57 11.54
C GLU A 44 -11.88 5.03 11.77
N LYS A 45 -10.71 5.42 11.26
CA LYS A 45 -10.12 6.74 11.49
C LYS A 45 -10.39 7.72 10.34
N SER A 46 -10.28 7.26 9.10
CA SER A 46 -10.40 8.10 7.91
C SER A 46 -11.77 8.05 7.25
N GLY A 47 -12.67 7.15 7.68
CA GLY A 47 -13.98 6.95 7.04
C GLY A 47 -13.89 6.35 5.62
N THR A 48 -12.68 6.05 5.16
CA THR A 48 -12.37 5.43 3.87
C THR A 48 -11.22 4.44 4.06
N PRO A 49 -11.23 3.28 3.37
CA PRO A 49 -10.11 2.34 3.41
C PRO A 49 -8.95 2.80 2.50
N LEU A 50 -9.15 3.82 1.68
CA LEU A 50 -8.14 4.42 0.80
C LEU A 50 -8.13 5.94 1.00
N PRO A 51 -7.38 6.45 1.99
CA PRO A 51 -7.12 7.88 2.14
C PRO A 51 -6.41 8.46 0.91
N GLU A 52 -6.70 9.72 0.56
CA GLU A 52 -6.11 10.39 -0.62
C GLU A 52 -4.57 10.46 -0.54
N GLU A 53 -4.03 10.65 0.66
CA GLU A 53 -2.59 10.67 0.93
C GLU A 53 -1.86 9.42 0.40
N VAL A 54 -2.55 8.27 0.32
CA VAL A 54 -2.00 7.04 -0.26
C VAL A 54 -1.74 7.22 -1.75
N ILE A 55 -2.72 7.74 -2.48
CA ILE A 55 -2.60 8.00 -3.92
C ILE A 55 -1.56 9.09 -4.17
N GLU A 56 -1.54 10.16 -3.38
CA GLU A 56 -0.56 11.23 -3.47
C GLU A 56 0.87 10.73 -3.24
N SER A 57 1.08 9.90 -2.22
CA SER A 57 2.39 9.30 -1.93
C SER A 57 2.88 8.44 -3.11
N ILE A 58 2.01 7.59 -3.67
CA ILE A 58 2.37 6.78 -4.84
C ILE A 58 2.62 7.67 -6.07
N ARG A 59 1.79 8.69 -6.32
CA ARG A 59 2.01 9.64 -7.44
C ARG A 59 3.33 10.39 -7.31
N LYS A 60 3.75 10.73 -6.10
CA LYS A 60 5.02 11.41 -5.81
C LYS A 60 6.21 10.49 -5.99
N ASN A 61 6.15 9.29 -5.44
CA ASN A 61 7.28 8.34 -5.43
C ASN A 61 7.34 7.44 -6.67
N LYS A 62 6.26 7.37 -7.47
CA LYS A 62 6.07 6.56 -8.69
C LYS A 62 6.13 5.05 -8.51
N VAL A 63 6.70 4.58 -7.39
CA VAL A 63 6.87 3.16 -7.06
C VAL A 63 6.29 2.91 -5.69
N ALA A 64 5.55 1.81 -5.56
CA ALA A 64 4.98 1.37 -4.30
C ALA A 64 5.12 -0.13 -4.10
N LEU A 65 5.43 -0.54 -2.86
CA LEU A 65 5.35 -1.92 -2.41
C LEU A 65 4.17 -2.04 -1.45
N LYS A 66 3.18 -2.87 -1.79
CA LYS A 66 1.99 -3.06 -0.96
C LYS A 66 1.75 -4.51 -0.52
N GLY A 67 1.40 -4.68 0.73
CA GLY A 67 0.86 -5.95 1.24
C GLY A 67 -0.55 -6.22 0.71
N PRO A 68 -1.09 -7.43 0.96
CA PRO A 68 -2.52 -7.71 0.77
C PRO A 68 -3.37 -6.73 1.58
N ILE A 69 -4.51 -6.31 1.01
CA ILE A 69 -5.49 -5.42 1.68
C ILE A 69 -6.84 -6.11 1.63
N THR A 70 -7.50 -6.19 2.77
CA THR A 70 -8.79 -6.87 2.88
C THR A 70 -9.85 -6.06 2.15
N THR A 71 -10.56 -6.71 1.22
CA THR A 71 -11.76 -6.13 0.61
C THR A 71 -12.97 -6.85 1.20
N PRO A 72 -13.81 -6.19 2.01
CA PRO A 72 -14.99 -6.84 2.58
C PRO A 72 -15.97 -7.23 1.46
N VAL A 73 -16.49 -8.45 1.53
CA VAL A 73 -17.46 -8.99 0.57
C VAL A 73 -18.86 -8.51 0.95
N GLY A 74 -19.63 -8.02 -0.02
CA GLY A 74 -21.06 -7.72 0.17
C GLY A 74 -21.40 -6.36 0.81
N THR A 75 -20.44 -5.59 1.29
CA THR A 75 -20.68 -4.30 1.97
C THR A 75 -20.59 -3.06 1.05
N GLY A 76 -20.56 -3.25 -0.28
CA GLY A 76 -20.61 -2.16 -1.25
C GLY A 76 -19.33 -1.32 -1.41
N PHE A 77 -18.27 -1.59 -0.63
CA PHE A 77 -17.00 -0.87 -0.77
C PHE A 77 -16.21 -1.34 -1.99
N ARG A 78 -15.69 -0.38 -2.75
CA ARG A 78 -14.83 -0.63 -3.90
C ARG A 78 -13.49 -1.18 -3.43
N SER A 79 -13.01 -2.25 -4.05
CA SER A 79 -11.70 -2.82 -3.72
C SER A 79 -10.60 -1.76 -3.78
N VAL A 80 -9.83 -1.63 -2.69
CA VAL A 80 -8.69 -0.70 -2.60
C VAL A 80 -7.67 -0.98 -3.71
N SER A 81 -7.40 -2.24 -4.01
CA SER A 81 -6.46 -2.62 -5.07
C SER A 81 -6.95 -2.15 -6.45
N VAL A 82 -8.25 -2.28 -6.73
CA VAL A 82 -8.84 -1.80 -7.99
C VAL A 82 -8.85 -0.28 -8.03
N ALA A 83 -9.18 0.37 -6.92
CA ALA A 83 -9.20 1.83 -6.81
C ALA A 83 -7.81 2.44 -7.05
N ILE A 84 -6.75 1.87 -6.46
CA ILE A 84 -5.35 2.29 -6.69
C ILE A 84 -5.00 2.16 -8.18
N ARG A 85 -5.26 1.00 -8.80
CA ARG A 85 -4.96 0.80 -10.23
C ARG A 85 -5.67 1.79 -11.13
N LYS A 86 -6.96 2.02 -10.89
CA LYS A 86 -7.76 2.99 -11.67
C LYS A 86 -7.29 4.42 -11.46
N ALA A 87 -7.02 4.84 -10.23
CA ALA A 87 -6.58 6.20 -9.92
C ALA A 87 -5.21 6.52 -10.53
N LEU A 88 -4.34 5.51 -10.64
CA LEU A 88 -2.97 5.64 -11.14
C LEU A 88 -2.78 5.15 -12.58
N ASP A 89 -3.87 4.77 -13.27
CA ASP A 89 -3.85 4.24 -14.64
C ASP A 89 -2.90 3.04 -14.85
N LEU A 90 -2.92 2.09 -13.90
CA LEU A 90 -2.09 0.87 -13.93
C LEU A 90 -2.84 -0.25 -14.67
N TYR A 91 -2.64 -0.35 -15.99
CA TYR A 91 -3.40 -1.22 -16.89
C TYR A 91 -2.77 -2.60 -17.17
N ALA A 92 -1.52 -2.85 -16.75
CA ALA A 92 -0.78 -4.09 -16.97
C ALA A 92 -0.38 -4.79 -15.66
#